data_AF-A0A3C0BYQ0-F1
#
_entry.id   AF-A0A3C0BYQ0-F1
#
_cell.length_a   1.000
_cell.length_b   1.000
_cell.length_c   1.000
_cell.angle_alpha   90.00
_cell.angle_beta   90.00
_cell.angle_gamma   90.00
#
_symmetry.space_group_name_H-M   'P 1'
#
loop_
_entity.id
_entity.type
_entity.pdbx_description
1 polymer ?
#
loop_
_entity_poly.entity_id
_entity_poly.type
_entity_poly.pdbx_seq_one_letter_code
_entity_poly.pdbx_strand_id
1 'polypeptide(L)' 'MSAEENEFEQATEGFVTVVAGGQLFGLRLDRVRDVFVPRGLSQVPLAPPEVAGLLNLPRRPAPA' A
#
# COMPACT_ATOMS: atom_id res chain seq x y z
N MET A 1 25.79 -13.45 33.19
CA MET A 1 25.22 -12.09 33.15
C MET A 1 26.20 -11.26 32.35
N SER A 2 25.91 -10.72 31.18
CA SER A 2 24.74 -10.79 30.32
C SER A 2 25.27 -10.48 28.92
N ALA A 3 24.83 -11.25 27.93
CA ALA A 3 25.19 -10.99 26.54
C ALA A 3 24.80 -9.55 26.20
N GLU A 4 25.76 -8.77 25.71
CA GLU A 4 25.52 -7.43 25.17
C GLU A 4 24.60 -7.60 23.96
N GLU A 5 23.34 -7.20 24.14
CA GLU A 5 22.26 -7.32 23.17
C GLU A 5 22.53 -6.38 21.98
N ASN A 6 22.91 -7.01 20.87
CA ASN A 6 23.06 -6.53 19.49
C ASN A 6 22.38 -5.19 19.11
N GLU A 7 23.14 -4.08 19.14
CA GLU A 7 22.77 -2.77 18.57
C GLU A 7 22.91 -2.73 17.03
N PHE A 8 22.10 -3.53 16.32
CA PHE A 8 21.85 -3.36 14.89
C PHE A 8 20.36 -3.18 14.62
N GLU A 9 19.71 -2.29 15.37
CA GLU A 9 18.39 -1.78 15.01
C GLU A 9 18.55 -0.64 13.98
N GLN A 10 19.25 -0.94 12.88
CA GLN A 10 19.18 -0.11 11.67
C GLN A 10 17.75 -0.27 11.16
N ALA A 11 16.87 0.67 11.50
CA ALA A 11 15.52 0.72 10.98
C ALA A 11 15.60 0.67 9.45
N THR A 12 15.33 -0.49 8.87
CA THR A 12 15.40 -0.68 7.42
C THR A 12 14.32 0.21 6.81
N GLU A 13 14.71 1.35 6.26
CA GLU A 13 13.76 2.26 5.63
C GLU A 13 13.31 1.67 4.29
N GLY A 14 12.24 0.87 4.36
CA GLY A 14 11.65 0.22 3.21
C GLY A 14 10.83 1.19 2.36
N PHE A 15 10.84 0.96 1.06
CA PHE A 15 10.00 1.68 0.10
C PHE A 15 9.23 0.69 -0.78
N VAL A 16 7.99 1.03 -1.07
CA VAL A 16 7.20 0.39 -2.14
C VAL A 16 7.32 1.27 -3.37
N THR A 17 7.69 0.67 -4.49
CA THR A 17 7.76 1.37 -5.77
C THR A 17 6.54 1.06 -6.64
N VAL A 18 6.00 2.09 -7.30
CA VAL A 18 4.89 1.96 -8.24
C VAL A 18 5.20 2.75 -9.50
N VAL A 19 4.70 2.28 -10.64
CA VAL A 19 4.77 3.01 -11.91
C VAL A 19 3.39 3.55 -12.24
N ALA A 20 3.27 4.87 -12.40
CA ALA A 20 2.03 5.54 -12.79
C ALA A 20 2.33 6.55 -13.90
N GLY A 21 1.56 6.52 -14.99
CA GLY A 21 1.81 7.39 -16.15
C GLY A 21 3.20 7.24 -16.76
N GLY A 22 3.83 6.06 -16.63
CA GLY A 22 5.21 5.82 -17.11
C GLY A 22 6.32 6.32 -16.19
N GLN A 23 6.00 6.93 -15.05
CA GLN A 23 6.97 7.42 -14.08
C GLN A 23 7.02 6.53 -12.83
N LEU A 24 8.23 6.35 -12.27
CA LEU A 24 8.47 5.62 -11.03
C LEU A 24 8.24 6.52 -9.81
N PHE A 25 7.49 6.03 -8.83
CA PHE A 25 7.27 6.67 -7.54
C PHE A 25 7.67 5.72 -6.40
N GLY A 26 8.24 6.27 -5.32
CA GLY A 26 8.56 5.53 -4.10
C GLY A 26 7.70 6.01 -2.93
N LEU A 27 7.02 5.09 -2.24
CA LEU A 27 6.25 5.35 -1.03
C LEU A 27 6.96 4.71 0.16
N ARG A 28 7.16 5.46 1.24
CA ARG A 28 7.73 4.92 2.49
C ARG A 28 6.82 3.83 3.05
N LEU A 29 7.41 2.73 3.53
CA LEU A 29 6.66 1.55 3.96
C LEU A 29 5.73 1.85 5.15
N ASP A 30 6.09 2.78 6.03
CA ASP A 30 5.27 3.25 7.16
C ASP A 30 3.98 3.98 6.73
N ARG A 31 3.93 4.48 5.50
CA ARG A 31 2.75 5.14 4.92
C ARG A 31 1.88 4.21 4.08
N VAL A 32 2.36 3.02 3.76
CA VAL A 32 1.62 2.03 2.97
C VAL A 32 0.72 1.24 3.91
N ARG A 33 -0.59 1.35 3.70
CA ARG A 33 -1.58 0.63 4.51
C ARG A 33 -1.77 -0.79 4.04
N ASP A 34 -2.10 -0.95 2.76
CA ASP A 34 -2.39 -2.24 2.13
C ASP A 34 -2.05 -2.19 0.64
N VAL A 35 -1.57 -3.30 0.09
CA VAL A 35 -1.36 -3.50 -1.35
C VAL A 35 -2.24 -4.66 -1.80
N PHE A 36 -3.09 -4.43 -2.79
CA PHE A 36 -4.01 -5.45 -3.28
C PHE A 36 -4.30 -5.24 -4.77
N VAL A 37 -4.77 -6.30 -5.43
CA VAL A 37 -5.15 -6.27 -6.84
C VAL A 37 -6.68 -6.14 -6.92
N PRO A 38 -7.24 -4.99 -7.31
CA PRO A 38 -8.67 -4.84 -7.45
C PRO A 38 -9.20 -5.76 -8.56
N ARG A 39 -10.31 -6.45 -8.31
CA ARG A 39 -10.99 -7.27 -9.33
C ARG A 39 -11.84 -6.43 -10.30
N GLY A 40 -12.16 -5.19 -9.92
CA GLY A 40 -12.94 -4.24 -10.70
C GLY A 40 -13.29 -2.99 -9.90
N LEU A 41 -13.70 -1.93 -10.60
CA LEU A 41 -14.20 -0.68 -10.02
C LEU A 41 -15.70 -0.57 -10.29
N SER A 42 -16.47 -0.14 -9.29
CA SER A 42 -17.89 0.16 -9.46
C SER A 42 -18.03 1.54 -10.11
N GLN A 43 -18.76 1.61 -11.22
CA GLN A 43 -19.00 2.86 -11.94
C GLN A 43 -19.77 3.86 -11.09
N VAL A 44 -19.38 5.14 -11.17
CA VAL A 44 -20.07 6.25 -10.50
C VAL A 44 -20.74 7.11 -11.56
N PRO A 45 -22.09 7.22 -11.57
CA PRO A 45 -22.78 8.07 -12.52
C PRO A 45 -22.34 9.53 -12.40
N LEU A 46 -22.16 10.19 -13.54
CA LEU A 46 -21.79 11.62 -13.65
C LEU A 46 -20.43 11.98 -13.02
N ALA A 47 -19.55 11.00 -12.79
CA ALA A 47 -18.23 11.27 -12.27
C ALA A 47 -17.33 11.97 -13.33
N PRO A 48 -16.48 12.91 -12.92
CA PRO A 48 -15.43 13.45 -13.78
C PRO A 48 -14.48 12.36 -14.29
N PRO A 49 -13.79 12.57 -15.43
CA PRO A 49 -12.89 11.57 -16.02
C PRO A 49 -11.68 11.20 -15.14
N GLU A 50 -11.32 12.04 -14.17
CA GLU A 50 -10.26 11.77 -13.20
C GLU A 50 -10.68 10.72 -12.15
N VAL A 51 -11.98 10.45 -12.03
CA VAL A 51 -12.54 9.49 -11.07
C VAL A 51 -12.75 8.14 -11.75
N ALA A 52 -11.87 7.19 -11.45
CA ALA A 52 -11.93 5.85 -12.03
C ALA A 52 -13.14 5.01 -11.54
N GLY A 53 -13.73 5.36 -10.40
CA GLY A 53 -14.90 4.69 -9.82
C GLY A 53 -14.81 4.49 -8.30
N LEU A 54 -15.69 3.65 -7.77
CA LEU A 54 -15.70 3.22 -6.37
C LEU A 54 -15.02 1.87 -6.20
N LEU A 55 -14.16 1.78 -5.19
CA LEU A 55 -13.50 0.55 -4.78
C LEU A 55 -13.75 0.35 -3.30
N ASN A 56 -14.36 -0.78 -2.96
CA ASN A 56 -14.44 -1.18 -1.56
C ASN A 56 -13.14 -1.89 -1.18
N LEU A 57 -12.44 -1.35 -0.18
CA LEU A 57 -11.23 -1.98 0.33
C LEU A 57 -11.65 -3.16 1.21
N PRO A 58 -11.20 -4.40 0.89
CA PRO A 58 -11.43 -5.48 1.82
C PRO A 58 -10.72 -5.13 3.12
N ARG A 59 -11.47 -5.09 4.22
CA ARG A 59 -10.86 -5.25 5.55
C ARG A 59 -10.15 -6.60 5.54
N ARG A 60 -9.09 -6.74 6.34
CA ARG A 60 -8.43 -8.01 6.70
C ARG A 60 -9.35 -9.22 6.50
N PRO A 61 -8.92 -10.29 5.80
CA PRO A 61 -9.76 -11.48 5.64
C PRO A 61 -10.32 -11.92 6.98
N ALA A 62 -11.64 -12.12 7.05
CA ALA A 62 -12.26 -12.73 8.21
C ALA A 62 -11.61 -14.12 8.44
N PRO A 63 -11.35 -14.52 9.70
CA PRO A 63 -10.89 -15.88 9.95
C PRO A 63 -11.92 -16.87 9.39
N ALA A 64 -11.43 -17.87 8.67
CA ALA A 64 -12.23 -18.98 8.18
C ALA A 64 -12.78 -19.83 9.33
#